data_AF-A0A100XWS9-F1
#
_entry.id   AF-A0A100XWS9-F1
#
_cell.length_a   1.000
_cell.length_b   1.000
_cell.length_c   1.000
_cell.angle_alpha   90.00
_cell.angle_beta   90.00
_cell.angle_gamma   90.00
#
_symmetry.space_group_name_H-M   'P 1'
#
loop_
_entity.id
_entity.type
_entity.pdbx_description
1 polymer ?
#
loop_
_entity_poly.entity_id
_entity_poly.type
_entity_poly.pdbx_seq_one_letter_code
_entity_poly.pdbx_strand_id
1 'polypeptide(L)'
;MFRLRRKKGQGAIEYLFMIAAALVIILIAVRYVGQSTGTASQQADIASLQSQAELAKSTLTAAGVWNDNYNVKLDDTKNILSIENNGNPVWNATATHESEYESLQIGSNSLTGGNGIPLSDVYNTCSSGGDNAKAACYVLADLGNGHKV
;
A
#
# COMPACT_ATOMS: atom_id res chain seq x y z
N MET A 1 -39.43 -45.58 -51.33
CA MET A 1 -38.16 -44.88 -51.63
C MET A 1 -38.28 -43.44 -51.14
N PHE A 2 -37.80 -43.14 -49.93
CA PHE A 2 -37.83 -41.77 -49.36
C PHE A 2 -36.40 -41.20 -49.35
N ARG A 3 -36.14 -40.18 -50.18
CA ARG A 3 -34.90 -39.40 -50.13
C ARG A 3 -35.13 -38.16 -49.26
N LEU A 4 -34.61 -38.19 -48.03
CA LEU A 4 -34.54 -37.02 -47.16
C LEU A 4 -33.54 -36.02 -47.76
N ARG A 5 -34.04 -34.93 -48.33
CA ARG A 5 -33.21 -33.78 -48.76
C ARG A 5 -32.57 -33.16 -47.51
N ARG A 6 -31.26 -33.36 -47.33
CA ARG A 6 -30.43 -32.55 -46.41
C ARG A 6 -30.54 -31.08 -46.85
N LYS A 7 -31.28 -30.27 -46.09
CA LYS A 7 -31.24 -28.81 -46.25
C LYS A 7 -29.87 -28.32 -45.77
N LYS A 8 -29.14 -27.64 -46.66
CA LYS A 8 -27.86 -26.96 -46.40
C LYS A 8 -28.10 -25.81 -45.41
N GLY A 9 -27.96 -26.08 -44.12
CA GLY A 9 -27.82 -25.06 -43.06
C GLY A 9 -26.37 -24.69 -42.75
N GLN A 10 -25.44 -25.06 -43.64
CA GLN A 10 -24.00 -25.05 -43.38
C GLN A 10 -23.40 -23.64 -43.26
N GLY A 11 -24.01 -22.63 -43.90
CA GLY A 11 -23.51 -21.25 -43.82
C GLY A 11 -23.78 -20.56 -42.49
N ALA A 12 -24.90 -20.86 -41.80
CA ALA A 12 -25.25 -20.21 -40.53
C ALA A 12 -24.33 -20.63 -39.37
N ILE A 13 -23.76 -21.83 -39.43
CA ILE A 13 -22.79 -22.33 -38.45
C ILE A 13 -21.49 -21.54 -38.53
N GLU A 14 -21.04 -21.17 -39.73
CA GLU A 14 -19.80 -20.41 -39.92
C GLU A 14 -19.91 -18.99 -39.32
N TYR A 15 -21.05 -18.33 -39.49
CA TYR A 15 -21.31 -17.02 -38.87
C TYR A 15 -21.38 -17.11 -37.34
N LEU A 16 -21.96 -18.17 -36.78
CA LEU A 16 -21.98 -18.39 -35.34
C LEU A 16 -20.58 -18.58 -34.76
N PHE A 17 -19.70 -19.30 -35.46
CA PHE A 17 -18.31 -19.48 -35.02
C PHE A 17 -17.50 -18.18 -35.11
N MET A 18 -17.72 -17.36 -36.14
CA MET A 18 -17.02 -16.09 -36.28
C MET A 18 -17.40 -15.11 -35.16
N ILE A 19 -18.70 -15.01 -34.84
CA ILE A 19 -19.19 -14.19 -33.73
C ILE A 19 -18.68 -14.73 -32.39
N ALA A 20 -18.70 -16.04 -32.18
CA ALA A 20 -18.19 -16.64 -30.95
C ALA A 20 -16.69 -16.35 -30.75
N ALA A 21 -15.88 -16.45 -31.80
CA ALA A 21 -14.47 -16.12 -31.73
C ALA A 21 -14.23 -14.64 -31.38
N ALA A 22 -14.98 -13.72 -32.01
CA ALA A 22 -14.90 -12.31 -31.69
C ALA A 22 -15.25 -12.01 -30.22
N LEU A 23 -16.31 -12.64 -29.70
CA LEU A 23 -16.72 -12.48 -28.30
C LEU A 23 -15.67 -13.01 -27.31
N VAL A 24 -15.03 -14.14 -27.61
CA VAL A 24 -13.95 -14.69 -26.79
C VAL A 24 -12.75 -13.74 -26.75
N ILE A 25 -12.35 -13.17 -27.89
CA ILE A 25 -11.25 -12.20 -27.96
C ILE A 25 -11.55 -10.96 -27.12
N ILE A 26 -12.77 -10.40 -27.23
CA ILE A 26 -13.19 -9.25 -26.43
C ILE A 26 -13.15 -9.58 -24.93
N LEU A 27 -13.63 -10.77 -24.53
CA LEU A 27 -13.65 -11.19 -23.14
C LEU A 27 -12.24 -11.35 -22.54
N ILE A 28 -11.29 -11.87 -23.32
CA ILE A 28 -9.88 -11.94 -22.92
C ILE A 28 -9.29 -10.53 -22.78
N ALA A 29 -9.56 -9.62 -23.72
CA ALA A 29 -9.07 -8.25 -23.66
C ALA A 29 -9.59 -7.49 -22.43
N VAL A 30 -10.90 -7.60 -22.13
CA VAL A 30 -11.50 -6.98 -20.94
C VAL A 30 -10.92 -7.57 -19.65
N ARG A 31 -10.71 -8.89 -19.60
CA ARG A 31 -10.08 -9.56 -18.45
C ARG A 31 -8.63 -9.11 -18.26
N TYR A 32 -7.87 -8.95 -19.34
CA TYR A 32 -6.48 -8.53 -19.30
C TYR A 32 -6.33 -7.07 -18.85
N VAL A 33 -7.19 -6.18 -19.36
CA VAL A 33 -7.26 -4.78 -18.91
C VAL A 33 -7.66 -4.71 -17.44
N GLY A 34 -8.69 -5.46 -17.02
CA GLY A 34 -9.14 -5.48 -15.63
C GLY A 34 -8.09 -6.00 -14.64
N GLN A 35 -7.29 -6.99 -15.03
CA GLN A 35 -6.18 -7.49 -14.20
C GLN A 35 -5.02 -6.48 -14.12
N SER A 36 -4.73 -5.77 -15.22
CA SER A 36 -3.66 -4.76 -15.26
C SER A 36 -3.98 -3.53 -14.38
N THR A 37 -5.25 -3.16 -14.27
CA THR A 37 -5.70 -2.03 -13.43
C THR A 37 -5.47 -2.26 -11.94
N GLY A 38 -5.62 -3.50 -11.44
CA GLY A 38 -5.48 -3.83 -10.02
C GLY A 38 -4.06 -3.68 -9.47
N THR A 39 -3.04 -3.89 -10.30
CA THR A 39 -1.62 -3.64 -9.98
C THR A 39 -1.25 -2.17 -10.08
N ALA A 40 -1.83 -1.43 -11.03
CA ALA A 40 -1.53 0.00 -11.21
C ALA A 40 -2.10 0.87 -10.08
N SER A 41 -3.30 0.55 -9.56
CA SER A 41 -3.88 1.29 -8.45
C SER A 41 -3.06 1.16 -7.16
N GLN A 42 -2.61 -0.06 -6.84
CA GLN A 42 -1.76 -0.30 -5.67
C GLN A 42 -0.41 0.43 -5.76
N GLN A 43 0.17 0.51 -6.96
CA GLN A 43 1.43 1.21 -7.18
C GLN A 43 1.28 2.74 -7.10
N ALA A 44 0.14 3.29 -7.52
CA ALA A 44 -0.17 4.72 -7.39
C ALA A 44 -0.34 5.14 -5.92
N ASP A 45 -1.01 4.30 -5.11
CA ASP A 45 -1.21 4.57 -3.68
C ASP A 45 0.13 4.58 -2.92
N ILE A 46 1.04 3.65 -3.22
CA ILE A 46 2.37 3.61 -2.59
C ILE A 46 3.20 4.84 -2.98
N ALA A 47 3.18 5.27 -4.25
CA ALA A 47 3.91 6.46 -4.68
C ALA A 47 3.40 7.74 -3.99
N SER A 48 2.09 7.85 -3.78
CA SER A 48 1.49 8.94 -3.01
C SER A 48 1.94 8.91 -1.54
N LEU A 49 1.93 7.73 -0.92
CA LEU A 49 2.38 7.54 0.46
C LEU A 49 3.87 7.82 0.64
N GLN A 50 4.72 7.44 -0.33
CA GLN A 50 6.14 7.78 -0.33
C GLN A 50 6.35 9.30 -0.42
N SER A 51 5.55 10.01 -1.22
CA SER A 51 5.62 11.47 -1.30
C SER A 51 5.26 12.13 0.05
N GLN A 52 4.28 11.58 0.77
CA GLN A 52 3.94 12.03 2.13
C GLN A 52 5.05 11.72 3.13
N ALA A 53 5.70 10.56 3.01
CA ALA A 53 6.83 10.19 3.85
C ALA A 53 8.04 11.13 3.66
N GLU A 54 8.33 11.56 2.44
CA GLU A 54 9.37 12.57 2.18
C GLU A 54 9.03 13.93 2.78
N LEU A 55 7.76 14.34 2.69
CA LEU A 55 7.30 15.57 3.33
C LEU A 55 7.46 15.47 4.86
N ALA A 56 7.06 14.35 5.45
CA ALA A 56 7.21 14.10 6.88
C ALA A 56 8.68 14.12 7.32
N LYS A 57 9.59 13.50 6.55
CA LYS A 57 11.02 13.59 6.80
C LYS A 57 11.51 15.05 6.79
N SER A 58 11.04 15.84 5.83
CA SER A 58 11.37 17.27 5.78
C SER A 58 10.85 18.04 7.00
N THR A 59 9.62 17.78 7.47
CA THR A 59 9.05 18.45 8.65
C THR A 59 9.80 18.06 9.92
N LEU A 60 10.09 16.77 10.10
CA LEU A 60 10.86 16.25 11.23
C LEU A 60 12.31 16.78 11.24
N THR A 61 12.94 16.91 10.07
CA THR A 61 14.28 17.48 9.93
C THR A 61 14.26 18.98 10.27
N ALA A 62 13.27 19.72 9.78
CA ALA A 62 13.10 21.15 10.09
C ALA A 62 12.84 21.38 11.59
N ALA A 63 12.13 20.47 12.25
CA ALA A 63 11.90 20.50 13.69
C ALA A 63 13.11 20.03 14.54
N GLY A 64 14.16 19.51 13.89
CA GLY A 64 15.36 19.00 14.56
C GLY A 64 15.13 17.70 15.34
N VAL A 65 14.11 16.93 14.96
CA VAL A 65 13.76 15.63 15.59
C VAL A 65 14.05 14.43 14.69
N TRP A 66 14.55 14.67 13.47
CA TRP A 66 15.03 13.59 12.61
C TRP A 66 16.39 13.07 13.10
N ASN A 67 16.44 11.84 13.58
CA ASN A 67 17.67 11.16 13.98
C ASN A 67 17.52 9.64 13.81
N ASP A 68 18.56 9.00 13.27
CA ASP A 68 18.53 7.56 12.98
C ASP A 68 18.50 6.69 14.24
N ASN A 69 18.90 7.24 15.40
CA ASN A 69 18.88 6.55 16.69
C ASN A 69 17.57 6.75 17.47
N TYR A 70 16.65 7.56 16.95
CA TYR A 70 15.36 7.75 17.62
C TYR A 70 14.41 6.64 17.24
N ASN A 71 13.56 6.26 18.18
CA ASN A 71 12.62 5.17 17.99
C ASN A 71 11.21 5.71 17.88
N VAL A 72 10.41 5.10 17.02
CA VAL A 72 9.00 5.37 16.86
C VAL A 72 8.21 4.35 17.68
N LYS A 73 7.24 4.84 18.45
CA LYS A 73 6.32 4.01 19.23
C LYS A 73 4.89 4.47 19.07
N LEU A 74 3.98 3.52 19.15
CA LEU A 74 2.55 3.76 19.24
C LEU A 74 2.12 3.53 20.69
N ASP A 75 1.43 4.52 21.26
CA ASP A 75 0.70 4.37 22.52
C ASP A 75 -0.76 4.05 22.21
N ASP A 76 -1.07 2.75 22.16
CA ASP A 76 -2.39 2.18 21.85
C ASP A 76 -3.50 2.68 22.79
N THR A 77 -3.12 3.18 23.99
CA THR A 77 -4.10 3.69 24.95
C THR A 77 -4.50 5.12 24.64
N LYS A 78 -3.64 5.89 23.96
CA LYS A 78 -3.84 7.32 23.68
C LYS A 78 -4.01 7.63 22.19
N ASN A 79 -3.81 6.64 21.31
CA ASN A 79 -3.76 6.82 19.87
C ASN A 79 -2.73 7.90 19.45
N ILE A 80 -1.57 7.87 20.11
CA ILE A 80 -0.46 8.80 19.88
C ILE A 80 0.73 8.02 19.35
N LEU A 81 1.29 8.53 18.26
CA LEU A 81 2.54 8.07 17.67
C LEU A 81 3.65 9.01 18.13
N SER A 82 4.64 8.49 18.85
CA SER A 82 5.73 9.27 19.41
C SER A 82 7.07 8.91 18.76
N ILE A 83 7.93 9.92 18.63
CA ILE A 83 9.36 9.71 18.41
C ILE A 83 10.04 9.89 19.75
N GLU A 84 10.80 8.89 20.17
CA GLU A 84 11.48 8.84 21.46
C GLU A 84 13.00 8.90 21.30
N ASN A 85 13.63 9.67 22.19
CA ASN A 85 15.07 9.66 22.43
C ASN A 85 15.32 9.05 23.81
N ASN A 86 15.94 7.86 23.85
CA ASN A 86 16.22 7.13 25.09
C ASN A 86 14.98 6.97 26.00
N GLY A 87 13.81 6.70 25.41
CA GLY A 87 12.54 6.52 26.12
C GLY A 87 11.80 7.82 26.48
N ASN A 88 12.33 8.99 26.11
CA ASN A 88 11.64 10.26 26.31
C ASN A 88 11.03 10.73 24.98
N PRO A 89 9.72 11.02 24.92
CA PRO A 89 9.09 11.52 23.69
C PRO A 89 9.62 12.93 23.37
N VAL A 90 10.10 13.11 22.15
CA VAL A 90 10.57 14.40 21.61
C VAL A 90 9.62 14.98 20.56
N TRP A 91 8.72 14.13 20.03
CA TRP A 91 7.73 14.50 19.03
C TRP A 91 6.51 13.61 19.21
N ASN A 92 5.32 14.19 19.14
CA ASN A 92 4.06 13.47 19.21
C ASN A 92 3.19 13.80 18.00
N ALA A 93 2.58 12.78 17.43
CA ALA A 93 1.59 12.88 16.37
C ALA A 93 0.35 12.06 16.72
N THR A 94 -0.79 12.44 16.16
CA THR A 94 -2.01 11.65 16.26
C THR A 94 -1.93 10.50 15.27
N ALA A 95 -2.19 9.28 15.73
CA ALA A 95 -2.22 8.09 14.87
C ALA A 95 -3.58 8.02 14.14
N THR A 96 -3.68 8.70 13.00
CA THR A 96 -4.93 8.72 12.22
C THR A 96 -5.15 7.46 11.40
N HIS A 97 -4.08 6.70 11.14
CA HIS A 97 -4.11 5.43 10.39
C HIS A 97 -3.68 4.23 11.24
N GLU A 98 -3.94 4.26 12.55
CA GLU A 98 -3.52 3.23 13.52
C GLU A 98 -3.74 1.78 13.02
N SER A 99 -4.94 1.47 12.50
CA SER A 99 -5.28 0.14 12.01
C SER A 99 -4.43 -0.37 10.85
N GLU A 100 -3.75 0.52 10.14
CA GLU A 100 -2.87 0.15 9.01
C GLU A 100 -1.47 -0.24 9.46
N TYR A 101 -1.05 0.11 10.69
CA TYR A 101 0.30 -0.13 11.19
C TYR A 101 0.41 -0.58 12.65
N GLU A 102 -0.67 -0.78 13.39
CA GLU A 102 -0.63 -1.27 14.79
C GLU A 102 0.17 -2.57 14.95
N SER A 103 0.15 -3.42 13.92
CA SER A 103 0.86 -4.71 13.86
C SER A 103 2.22 -4.62 13.17
N LEU A 104 2.69 -3.40 12.86
CA LEU A 104 3.96 -3.19 12.19
C LEU A 104 5.11 -3.74 13.04
N GLN A 105 5.87 -4.62 12.42
CA GLN A 105 7.11 -5.18 12.95
C GLN A 105 8.20 -5.07 11.90
N ILE A 106 9.36 -4.55 12.30
CA ILE A 106 10.55 -4.47 11.46
C ILE A 106 11.69 -5.12 12.24
N GLY A 107 12.14 -6.29 11.74
CA GLY A 107 13.06 -7.15 12.48
C GLY A 107 12.43 -7.67 13.77
N SER A 108 13.10 -7.44 14.91
CA SER A 108 12.59 -7.78 16.25
C SER A 108 11.87 -6.62 16.94
N ASN A 109 11.73 -5.48 16.26
CA ASN A 109 11.14 -4.26 16.82
C ASN A 109 9.68 -4.16 16.39
N SER A 110 8.84 -3.61 17.27
CA SER A 110 7.42 -3.34 17.02
C SER A 110 7.07 -1.92 17.45
N LEU A 111 6.03 -1.36 16.84
CA LEU A 111 5.46 -0.08 17.29
C LEU A 111 4.76 -0.22 18.64
N THR A 112 4.11 -1.35 18.86
CA THR A 112 3.26 -1.64 20.02
C THR A 112 4.05 -2.53 21.00
N GLY A 113 4.81 -1.87 21.88
CA GLY A 113 5.64 -2.52 22.90
C GLY A 113 7.12 -2.67 22.56
N GLY A 114 7.95 -2.89 23.59
CA GLY A 114 9.40 -3.02 23.45
C GLY A 114 10.15 -1.68 23.30
N ASN A 115 11.27 -1.70 22.55
CA ASN A 115 12.15 -0.53 22.37
C ASN A 115 11.65 0.46 21.30
N GLY A 116 10.56 0.15 20.59
CA GLY A 116 10.11 0.90 19.41
C GLY A 116 10.93 0.54 18.16
N ILE A 117 10.50 1.05 17.00
CA ILE A 117 11.20 0.82 15.73
C ILE A 117 12.09 2.03 15.42
N PRO A 118 13.37 1.85 15.06
CA PRO A 118 14.21 2.96 14.64
C PRO A 118 13.56 3.77 13.52
N LEU A 119 13.56 5.10 13.64
CA LEU A 119 12.96 6.00 12.66
C LEU A 119 13.56 5.82 11.26
N SER A 120 14.87 5.53 11.21
CA SER A 120 15.59 5.19 9.99
C SER A 120 15.04 3.93 9.32
N ASP A 121 14.75 2.88 10.10
CA ASP A 121 14.18 1.62 9.60
C ASP A 121 12.75 1.82 9.07
N VAL A 122 11.93 2.63 9.75
CA VAL A 122 10.59 2.98 9.26
C VAL A 122 10.68 3.67 7.90
N TYR A 123 11.57 4.66 7.76
CA TYR A 123 11.80 5.35 6.50
C TYR A 123 12.31 4.44 5.40
N ASN A 124 13.36 3.68 5.66
CA ASN A 124 13.94 2.76 4.68
C ASN A 124 12.91 1.71 4.23
N THR A 125 12.08 1.20 5.14
CA THR A 125 11.01 0.25 4.82
C THR A 125 9.98 0.89 3.90
N CYS A 126 9.51 2.11 4.19
CA CYS A 126 8.60 2.85 3.32
C CYS A 126 9.20 3.09 1.91
N SER A 127 10.46 3.50 1.83
CA SER A 127 11.13 3.81 0.55
C SER A 127 11.46 2.54 -0.27
N SER A 128 11.72 1.41 0.39
CA SER A 128 12.11 0.16 -0.29
C SER A 128 10.98 -0.53 -1.06
N GLY A 129 9.71 -0.26 -0.70
CA GLY A 129 8.55 -0.85 -1.36
C GLY A 129 8.35 -2.35 -1.11
N GLY A 130 9.00 -2.92 -0.09
CA GLY A 130 8.85 -4.32 0.31
C GLY A 130 7.60 -4.60 1.17
N ASP A 131 7.60 -5.76 1.83
CA ASP A 131 6.60 -6.08 2.84
C ASP A 131 6.61 -5.00 3.95
N ASN A 132 5.44 -4.67 4.49
CA ASN A 132 5.25 -3.61 5.47
C ASN A 132 5.53 -2.17 4.99
N ALA A 133 5.93 -1.94 3.73
CA ALA A 133 6.20 -0.59 3.22
C ALA A 133 4.98 0.34 3.34
N LYS A 134 3.78 -0.17 3.02
CA LYS A 134 2.53 0.60 3.14
C LYS A 134 2.32 1.08 4.58
N ALA A 135 2.42 0.17 5.55
CA ALA A 135 2.27 0.47 6.97
C ALA A 135 3.33 1.49 7.44
N ALA A 136 4.59 1.27 7.07
CA ALA A 136 5.68 2.18 7.42
C ALA A 136 5.51 3.59 6.82
N CYS A 137 4.95 3.70 5.61
CA CYS A 137 4.65 5.02 5.04
C CYS A 137 3.50 5.73 5.76
N TYR A 138 2.47 5.01 6.23
CA TYR A 138 1.41 5.61 7.04
C TYR A 138 1.92 6.14 8.38
N VAL A 139 2.83 5.42 9.03
CA VAL A 139 3.53 5.89 10.24
C VAL A 139 4.19 7.24 9.97
N LEU A 140 4.92 7.36 8.86
CA LEU A 140 5.59 8.62 8.50
C LEU A 140 4.59 9.72 8.15
N ALA A 141 3.52 9.39 7.41
CA ALA A 141 2.47 10.34 7.06
C ALA A 141 1.81 10.94 8.32
N ASP A 142 1.52 10.11 9.32
CA ASP A 142 0.98 10.56 10.61
C ASP A 142 2.01 11.38 11.39
N LEU A 143 3.27 10.92 11.48
CA LEU A 143 4.36 11.67 12.13
C LEU A 143 4.58 13.06 11.54
N GLY A 144 4.40 13.21 10.22
CA GLY A 144 4.57 14.47 9.51
C GLY A 144 3.67 15.60 10.01
N ASN A 145 2.52 15.26 10.62
CA ASN A 145 1.54 16.19 11.17
C ASN A 145 1.68 16.39 12.70
N GLY A 146 2.74 15.86 13.30
CA GLY A 146 2.97 15.98 14.73
C GLY A 146 3.49 17.35 15.17
N HIS A 147 3.87 17.42 16.44
CA HIS A 147 4.49 18.58 17.06
C HIS A 147 5.53 18.16 18.10
N LYS A 148 6.47 19.07 18.37
CA LYS A 148 7.51 18.88 19.39
C LYS A 148 6.89 18.93 20.78
N VAL A 149 7.34 18.03 21.64
CA VAL A 149 6.94 17.96 23.06
C VAL A 149 7.80 18.89 23.90
#